data_AF-A0A0N4U4B1-F1
#
_entry.id   AF-A0A0N4U4B1-F1
#
_cell.length_a   1.000
_cell.length_b   1.000
_cell.length_c   1.000
_cell.angle_alpha   90.00
_cell.angle_beta   90.00
_cell.angle_gamma   90.00
#
_symmetry.space_group_name_H-M   'P 1'
#
loop_
_entity.id
_entity.type
_entity.pdbx_description
1 polymer ?
#
loop_
_entity_poly.entity_id
_entity_poly.type
_entity_poly.pdbx_seq_one_letter_code
_entity_poly.pdbx_strand_id
1 'polypeptide(L)'
;IFLACTDQFCPEGTFCVERYIVKCRNPPCAPIISCVPDEVKGCKNHEPCPSGEVCVERIVPCIARSCRTIAKCAKIGTCDAMACPPSHKCEMKPKPTCVKTIFSSDDVEQAIRQMKE
;
A
#
# COMPACT_ATOMS: atom_id res chain seq x y z
N ILE A 1 -12.36 -12.44 -18.98
CA ILE A 1 -11.30 -13.45 -18.77
C ILE A 1 -10.49 -12.98 -17.57
N PHE A 2 -10.54 -13.69 -16.43
CA PHE A 2 -9.66 -13.37 -15.30
C PHE A 2 -8.26 -13.85 -15.67
N LEU A 3 -7.40 -12.94 -16.12
CA LEU A 3 -5.99 -13.23 -16.35
C LEU A 3 -5.36 -13.47 -14.97
N ALA A 4 -4.90 -14.70 -14.73
CA ALA A 4 -4.08 -14.99 -13.57
C ALA A 4 -2.76 -14.24 -13.70
N CYS A 5 -2.31 -13.59 -12.65
CA CYS A 5 -1.08 -12.77 -12.63
C CYS A 5 0.01 -13.36 -11.74
N THR A 6 -0.05 -14.67 -11.51
CA THR A 6 0.91 -15.40 -10.69
C THR A 6 2.30 -15.43 -11.35
N ASP A 7 2.35 -15.51 -12.67
CA ASP A 7 3.57 -15.68 -13.47
C ASP A 7 3.73 -14.62 -14.59
N GLN A 8 2.83 -13.63 -14.63
CA GLN A 8 2.84 -12.58 -15.64
C GLN A 8 2.44 -11.23 -15.05
N PHE A 9 3.00 -10.16 -15.60
CA PHE A 9 2.59 -8.81 -15.23
C PHE A 9 1.19 -8.52 -15.74
N CYS A 10 0.43 -7.82 -14.91
CA CYS A 10 -0.84 -7.26 -15.33
C CYS A 10 -0.66 -6.19 -16.42
N PRO A 11 -1.64 -6.06 -17.33
CA PRO A 11 -1.63 -4.97 -18.32
C PRO A 11 -1.68 -3.61 -17.63
N GLU A 12 -1.28 -2.56 -18.35
CA GLU A 12 -1.30 -1.20 -17.84
C GLU A 12 -2.71 -0.79 -17.38
N GLY A 13 -2.76 -0.01 -16.29
CA GLY A 13 -4.02 0.36 -15.63
C GLY A 13 -4.66 -0.76 -14.81
N THR A 14 -3.97 -1.89 -14.59
CA THR A 14 -4.42 -2.96 -13.69
C THR A 14 -3.31 -3.42 -12.75
N PHE A 15 -3.69 -4.07 -11.65
CA PHE A 15 -2.75 -4.62 -10.67
C PHE A 15 -3.17 -6.01 -10.21
N CYS A 16 -2.18 -6.76 -9.74
CA CYS A 16 -2.38 -8.11 -9.28
C CYS A 16 -2.89 -8.13 -7.83
N VAL A 17 -3.98 -8.85 -7.57
CA VAL A 17 -4.52 -9.01 -6.21
C VAL A 17 -5.06 -10.42 -5.98
N GLU A 18 -4.88 -10.91 -4.76
CA GLU A 18 -5.55 -12.10 -4.24
C GLU A 18 -7.02 -11.78 -3.93
N ARG A 19 -7.93 -12.53 -4.54
CA ARG A 19 -9.36 -12.52 -4.23
C ARG A 19 -9.74 -13.84 -3.59
N TYR A 20 -10.23 -13.78 -2.35
CA TYR A 20 -10.83 -14.94 -1.69
C TYR A 20 -12.19 -15.23 -2.33
N ILE A 21 -12.37 -16.47 -2.79
CA ILE A 21 -13.67 -16.93 -3.26
C ILE A 21 -14.57 -17.09 -2.03
N VAL A 22 -15.58 -16.23 -1.90
CA VAL A 22 -16.52 -16.26 -0.77
C VAL A 22 -17.33 -17.56 -0.70
N LYS A 23 -17.51 -18.26 -1.83
CA LYS A 23 -18.26 -19.53 -1.94
C LYS A 23 -17.54 -20.49 -2.88
N CYS A 24 -16.73 -21.41 -2.34
CA CYS A 24 -16.20 -22.53 -3.11
C CYS A 24 -16.78 -23.85 -2.60
N ARG A 25 -16.78 -24.87 -3.46
CA ARG A 25 -17.41 -26.17 -3.19
C ARG A 25 -16.74 -26.91 -2.02
N ASN A 26 -15.42 -26.84 -1.90
CA ASN A 26 -14.62 -27.49 -0.86
C ASN A 26 -13.61 -26.49 -0.26
N PRO A 27 -13.82 -25.99 0.98
CA PRO A 27 -12.86 -25.13 1.68
C PRO A 27 -11.65 -25.90 2.24
N PRO A 28 -10.49 -25.24 2.49
CA PRO A 28 -10.22 -23.82 2.25
C PRO A 28 -10.02 -23.55 0.75
N CYS A 29 -10.65 -22.49 0.25
CA CYS A 29 -10.48 -22.08 -1.13
C CYS A 29 -9.06 -21.52 -1.31
N ALA A 30 -8.35 -21.95 -2.35
CA ALA A 30 -7.18 -21.20 -2.80
C ALA A 30 -7.63 -19.81 -3.26
N PRO A 31 -6.96 -18.71 -2.83
CA PRO A 31 -7.26 -17.38 -3.35
C PRO A 31 -7.00 -17.34 -4.86
N ILE A 32 -7.90 -16.68 -5.61
CA ILE A 32 -7.65 -16.42 -7.04
C ILE A 32 -6.77 -15.19 -7.14
N ILE A 33 -5.59 -15.35 -7.70
CA ILE A 33 -4.70 -14.25 -8.06
C ILE A 33 -5.14 -13.75 -9.44
N SER A 34 -5.57 -12.48 -9.54
CA SER A 34 -6.03 -11.92 -10.82
C SER A 34 -5.73 -10.44 -10.96
N CYS A 35 -5.62 -9.99 -12.21
CA CYS A 35 -5.51 -8.57 -12.53
C CYS A 35 -6.86 -7.86 -12.36
N VAL A 36 -6.86 -6.73 -11.67
CA VAL A 36 -8.04 -5.90 -11.45
C VAL A 36 -7.74 -4.43 -11.80
N PRO A 37 -8.73 -3.63 -12.21
CA PRO A 37 -8.51 -2.24 -12.61
C PRO A 37 -7.92 -1.38 -11.49
N ASP A 38 -7.02 -0.47 -11.82
CA ASP A 38 -6.45 0.48 -10.86
C ASP A 38 -7.52 1.40 -10.25
N GLU A 39 -8.63 1.59 -10.94
CA GLU A 39 -9.80 2.32 -10.43
C GLU A 39 -10.42 1.71 -9.18
N VAL A 40 -10.23 0.40 -8.93
CA VAL A 40 -10.70 -0.25 -7.71
C VAL A 40 -9.76 -0.05 -6.52
N LYS A 41 -8.62 0.63 -6.71
CA LYS A 41 -7.61 0.87 -5.66
C LYS A 41 -8.06 1.94 -4.69
N GLY A 42 -7.46 1.87 -3.51
CA GLY A 42 -7.35 3.00 -2.63
C GLY A 42 -8.69 3.51 -2.10
N CYS A 43 -8.72 4.80 -1.80
CA CYS A 43 -9.81 5.42 -1.04
C CYS A 43 -11.09 5.59 -1.84
N LYS A 44 -11.02 5.52 -3.18
CA LYS A 44 -12.18 5.67 -4.07
C LYS A 44 -13.23 4.56 -3.88
N ASN A 45 -12.82 3.36 -3.46
CA ASN A 45 -13.71 2.22 -3.21
C ASN A 45 -13.67 1.75 -1.75
N HIS A 46 -13.06 2.55 -0.88
CA HIS A 46 -13.08 2.29 0.55
C HIS A 46 -14.41 2.80 1.12
N GLU A 47 -14.96 2.07 2.09
CA GLU A 47 -16.14 2.53 2.80
C GLU A 47 -15.88 3.89 3.48
N PRO A 48 -16.90 4.75 3.62
CA PRO A 48 -16.72 6.05 4.28
C PRO A 48 -16.10 5.88 5.67
N CYS A 49 -15.02 6.63 5.94
CA CYS A 49 -14.38 6.58 7.24
C CYS A 49 -15.28 7.19 8.34
N PRO A 50 -15.17 6.69 9.58
CA PRO A 50 -15.83 7.30 10.73
C PRO A 50 -15.47 8.78 10.89
N SER A 51 -16.34 9.55 11.55
CA SER A 51 -16.08 10.97 11.82
C SER A 51 -14.79 11.16 12.62
N GLY A 52 -13.94 12.08 12.16
CA GLY A 52 -12.62 12.33 12.76
C GLY A 52 -11.49 11.50 12.14
N GLU A 53 -11.79 10.64 11.17
CA GLU A 53 -10.82 9.89 10.38
C GLU A 53 -10.86 10.31 8.91
N VAL A 54 -9.75 10.11 8.22
CA VAL A 54 -9.61 10.32 6.78
C VAL A 54 -9.07 9.05 6.15
N CYS A 55 -9.58 8.71 4.97
CA CYS A 55 -9.03 7.60 4.21
C CYS A 55 -7.65 7.97 3.69
N VAL A 56 -6.67 7.09 3.93
CA VAL A 56 -5.32 7.20 3.39
C VAL A 56 -4.95 5.98 2.60
N GLU A 57 -4.15 6.24 1.58
CA GLU A 57 -3.64 5.24 0.66
C GLU A 57 -2.18 4.91 1.00
N ARG A 58 -1.88 3.60 1.11
CA ARG A 58 -0.51 3.11 1.26
C ARG A 58 -0.20 2.10 0.19
N ILE A 59 0.87 2.37 -0.56
CA ILE A 59 1.39 1.45 -1.55
C ILE A 59 2.05 0.29 -0.79
N VAL A 60 1.60 -0.93 -1.05
CA VAL A 60 2.29 -2.13 -0.58
C VAL A 60 3.41 -2.43 -1.56
N PRO A 61 4.67 -2.48 -1.12
CA PRO A 61 5.77 -2.87 -2.00
C PRO A 61 5.51 -4.23 -2.62
N CYS A 62 5.71 -4.34 -3.94
CA CYS A 62 5.46 -5.56 -4.69
C CYS A 62 6.42 -5.65 -5.88
N ILE A 63 6.67 -6.87 -6.37
CA ILE A 63 7.47 -7.11 -7.57
C ILE A 63 6.55 -7.07 -8.79
N ALA A 64 5.98 -5.90 -9.11
CA ALA A 64 5.12 -5.71 -10.27
C ALA A 64 5.23 -4.29 -10.83
N ARG A 65 4.77 -4.11 -12.08
CA ARG A 65 4.68 -2.77 -12.73
C ARG A 65 3.78 -1.81 -11.97
N SER A 66 2.72 -2.33 -11.35
CA SER A 66 1.73 -1.56 -10.62
C SER A 66 1.41 -2.30 -9.33
N CYS A 67 1.68 -1.65 -8.19
CA CYS A 67 1.44 -2.25 -6.89
C CYS A 67 0.04 -1.96 -6.35
N ARG A 68 -0.40 -2.86 -5.47
CA ARG A 68 -1.64 -2.69 -4.73
C ARG A 68 -1.49 -1.51 -3.77
N THR A 69 -2.48 -0.64 -3.80
CA THR A 69 -2.66 0.39 -2.78
C THR A 69 -3.71 -0.11 -1.78
N ILE A 70 -3.36 -0.16 -0.51
CA ILE A 70 -4.30 -0.41 0.57
C ILE A 70 -4.85 0.92 1.03
N ALA A 71 -6.18 1.04 1.04
CA ALA A 71 -6.86 2.10 1.76
C ALA A 71 -7.11 1.70 3.20
N LYS A 72 -6.85 2.62 4.12
CA LYS A 72 -7.22 2.50 5.53
C LYS A 72 -7.74 3.83 6.04
N CYS A 73 -8.65 3.81 6.99
CA CYS A 73 -8.99 5.01 7.74
C CYS A 73 -7.90 5.32 8.75
N ALA A 74 -7.53 6.59 8.85
CA ALA A 74 -6.54 7.08 9.80
C ALA A 74 -7.08 8.31 10.51
N LYS A 75 -6.83 8.40 11.82
CA LYS A 75 -7.27 9.52 12.64
C LYS A 75 -6.64 10.84 12.17
N ILE A 76 -7.47 11.85 11.93
CA ILE A 76 -7.02 13.18 11.52
C ILE A 76 -6.07 13.76 12.57
N GLY A 77 -4.99 14.39 12.12
CA GLY A 77 -3.97 14.92 13.02
C GLY A 77 -2.99 13.87 13.54
N THR A 78 -2.91 12.70 12.92
CA THR A 78 -1.85 11.71 13.17
C THR A 78 -0.91 11.56 11.99
N CYS A 79 0.28 11.02 12.23
CA CYS A 79 1.21 10.68 11.15
C CYS A 79 0.70 9.55 10.25
N ASP A 80 -0.26 8.76 10.72
CA ASP A 80 -0.92 7.77 9.88
C ASP A 80 -1.75 8.42 8.77
N ALA A 81 -2.32 9.60 9.05
CA ALA A 81 -3.15 10.39 8.15
C ALA A 81 -2.37 11.34 7.24
N MET A 82 -1.03 11.40 7.36
CA MET A 82 -0.17 12.34 6.63
C MET A 82 0.75 11.61 5.66
N ALA A 83 0.74 12.05 4.39
CA ALA A 83 1.69 11.60 3.38
C ALA A 83 2.86 12.59 3.31
N CYS A 84 4.08 12.13 3.60
CA CYS A 84 5.28 12.93 3.48
C CYS A 84 6.01 12.65 2.16
N PRO A 85 6.79 13.61 1.65
CA PRO A 85 7.72 13.35 0.55
C PRO A 85 8.70 12.21 0.89
N PRO A 86 9.25 11.47 -0.09
CA PRO A 86 10.12 10.31 0.17
C PRO A 86 11.37 10.60 1.04
N SER A 87 11.86 11.84 1.02
CA SER A 87 13.01 12.29 1.82
C SER A 87 12.64 12.79 3.22
N HIS A 88 11.39 12.59 3.65
CA HIS A 88 10.88 13.07 4.92
C HIS A 88 10.20 11.94 5.68
N LYS A 89 10.36 11.94 7.00
CA LYS A 89 9.55 11.14 7.91
C LYS A 89 8.50 12.03 8.58
N CYS A 90 7.34 11.48 8.88
CA CYS A 90 6.39 12.19 9.73
C CYS A 90 6.82 12.06 11.20
N GLU A 91 6.93 13.19 11.89
CA GLU A 91 7.11 13.25 13.34
C GLU A 91 5.93 13.96 13.99
N MET A 92 5.55 13.51 15.18
CA MET A 92 4.51 14.16 15.97
C MET A 92 5.12 15.23 16.88
N LYS A 93 5.05 16.51 16.50
CA LYS A 93 5.58 17.65 17.28
C LYS A 93 4.80 18.94 17.04
N PRO A 94 4.04 19.51 18.01
CA PRO A 94 2.89 18.89 18.71
C PRO A 94 1.78 18.37 17.76
N LYS A 95 1.90 18.65 16.46
CA LYS A 95 1.05 18.16 15.36
C LYS A 95 1.91 17.31 14.41
N PRO A 96 1.32 16.43 13.59
CA PRO A 96 2.09 15.67 12.60
C PRO A 96 2.77 16.63 11.63
N THR A 97 4.07 16.45 11.43
CA THR A 97 4.91 17.31 10.59
C THR A 97 5.90 16.44 9.82
N CYS A 98 6.02 16.69 8.51
CA CYS A 98 7.05 16.05 7.70
C CYS A 98 8.41 16.72 7.97
N VAL A 99 9.32 15.97 8.59
CA VAL A 99 10.67 16.42 8.88
C VAL A 99 11.61 15.76 7.89
N LYS A 100 12.44 16.57 7.22
CA LYS A 100 13.43 16.08 6.27
C LYS A 100 14.39 15.14 7.01
N THR A 101 14.41 13.89 6.59
CA THR A 101 15.51 12.98 6.90
C THR A 101 16.55 13.22 5.82
N ILE A 102 17.57 14.00 6.15
CA ILE A 102 18.81 13.91 5.39
C ILE A 102 19.25 12.46 5.63
N PHE A 103 19.23 11.61 4.61
CA PHE A 103 19.97 10.36 4.68
C PHE A 103 21.42 10.77 4.91
N SER A 104 21.85 10.74 6.16
CA SER A 104 23.24 10.89 6.51
C SER A 104 24.00 9.74 5.86
N SER A 105 25.31 9.89 5.66
CA SER A 105 26.10 8.80 5.10
C SER A 105 25.96 7.52 5.95
N ASP A 106 25.74 7.67 7.26
CA ASP A 106 25.48 6.57 8.18
C ASP A 106 24.13 5.88 7.91
N ASP A 107 23.07 6.62 7.56
CA ASP A 107 21.77 6.04 7.19
C ASP A 107 21.89 5.22 5.89
N VAL A 108 22.69 5.70 4.94
CA VAL A 108 22.99 4.97 3.70
C VAL A 108 23.81 3.72 4.01
N GLU A 109 24.83 3.83 4.87
CA GLU A 109 25.64 2.69 5.28
C GLU A 109 24.82 1.65 6.03
N GLN A 110 23.90 2.07 6.91
CA GLN A 110 22.99 1.18 7.62
C GLN A 110 22.01 0.49 6.68
N ALA A 111 21.43 1.20 5.71
CA ALA A 111 20.59 0.60 4.67
C ALA A 111 21.37 -0.41 3.82
N ILE A 112 22.62 -0.10 3.44
CA ILE A 112 23.50 -1.03 2.72
C ILE A 112 23.81 -2.27 3.56
N ARG A 113 24.05 -2.13 4.88
CA ARG A 113 24.28 -3.27 5.78
C ARG A 113 23.05 -4.17 5.86
N GLN A 114 21.86 -3.60 6.00
CA GLN A 114 20.60 -4.36 6.02
C GLN A 114 20.31 -5.09 4.70
N MET A 115 20.85 -4.63 3.58
CA MET A 115 20.74 -5.32 2.29
C MET A 115 21.76 -6.46 2.11
N LYS A 116 22.79 -6.54 2.97
CA LYS A 116 23.86 -7.55 2.91
C LYS A 116 23.66 -8.72 3.89
N GLU A 117 22.74 -8.59 4.84
CA GLU A 117 22.32 -9.64 5.77
C GLU A 117 21.16 -10.44 5.18
#